data_AF-A0A2P4YGG0-F1
#
_entry.id   AF-A0A2P4YGG0-F1
#
_cell.length_a   1.000
_cell.length_b   1.000
_cell.length_c   1.000
_cell.angle_alpha   90.00
_cell.angle_beta   90.00
_cell.angle_gamma   90.00
#
_symmetry.space_group_name_H-M   'P 1'
#
loop_
_entity.id
_entity.type
_entity.pdbx_description
1 polymer ?
#
loop_
_entity_poly.entity_id
_entity_poly.type
_entity_poly.pdbx_seq_one_letter_code
_entity_poly.pdbx_strand_id
1 'polypeptide(L)'
;FGAAFVVQFCIGCIYAWSVLNHPIDLAVYGDAKKGRAVNAFYIAIGVFGAATSTMGPTIERKGPRWGVFIGTAMYMIGHIVTALGCHYKSIAVIYIGYGVITAIGFPMRYPLL
;
A
#
# COMPACT_ATOMS: atom_id res chain seq x y z
N PHE A 1 16.01 -14.33 -13.39
CA PHE A 1 15.86 -13.06 -14.13
C PHE A 1 14.42 -12.54 -14.17
N GLY A 2 13.43 -13.30 -14.67
CA GLY A 2 12.03 -12.82 -14.73
C GLY A 2 11.44 -12.40 -13.38
N ALA A 3 11.65 -13.19 -12.31
CA ALA A 3 11.17 -12.85 -10.97
C ALA A 3 11.75 -11.52 -10.45
N ALA A 4 13.06 -11.26 -10.65
CA ALA A 4 13.70 -10.01 -10.23
C ALA A 4 13.16 -8.78 -11.00
N PHE A 5 12.84 -8.94 -12.29
CA PHE A 5 12.26 -7.86 -13.10
C PHE A 5 10.83 -7.52 -12.65
N VAL A 6 10.03 -8.55 -12.37
CA VAL A 6 8.68 -8.40 -11.81
C VAL A 6 8.74 -7.73 -10.43
N VAL A 7 9.73 -8.06 -9.61
CA VAL A 7 9.96 -7.43 -8.31
C VAL A 7 10.29 -5.95 -8.45
N GLN A 8 11.23 -5.59 -9.33
CA GLN A 8 11.60 -4.20 -9.57
C GLN A 8 10.41 -3.37 -10.08
N PHE A 9 9.58 -3.96 -10.93
CA PHE A 9 8.35 -3.35 -11.43
C PHE A 9 7.33 -3.10 -10.30
N CYS A 10 7.10 -4.06 -9.42
CA CYS A 10 6.22 -3.92 -8.25
C CYS A 10 6.70 -2.86 -7.25
N ILE A 11 8.02 -2.75 -7.04
CA ILE A 11 8.60 -1.70 -6.19
C ILE A 11 8.33 -0.31 -6.80
N GLY A 12 8.42 -0.18 -8.12
CA GLY A 12 8.04 1.04 -8.85
C GLY A 12 6.60 1.49 -8.58
N CYS A 13 5.65 0.56 -8.41
CA CYS A 13 4.27 0.88 -8.08
C CYS A 13 4.10 1.52 -6.70
N ILE A 14 4.96 1.19 -5.73
CA ILE A 14 4.93 1.83 -4.41
C ILE A 14 5.44 3.27 -4.50
N TYR A 15 6.55 3.48 -5.22
CA TYR A 15 7.13 4.79 -5.44
C TYR A 15 6.26 5.68 -6.34
N ALA A 16 5.37 5.11 -7.15
CA ALA A 16 4.39 5.86 -7.93
C ALA A 16 3.48 6.75 -7.07
N TRP A 17 3.28 6.42 -5.78
CA TRP A 17 2.55 7.28 -4.85
C TRP A 17 3.16 8.67 -4.72
N SER A 18 4.49 8.79 -4.80
CA SER A 18 5.17 10.08 -4.74
C SER A 18 4.75 11.04 -5.86
N VAL A 19 4.42 10.49 -7.04
CA VAL A 19 3.88 11.26 -8.18
C VAL A 19 2.41 11.63 -7.96
N LEU A 20 1.67 10.78 -7.23
CA LEU A 20 0.26 10.99 -6.91
C LEU A 20 0.02 11.97 -5.76
N ASN A 21 1.05 12.33 -4.98
CA ASN A 21 0.89 13.26 -3.86
C ASN A 21 0.25 14.60 -4.26
N HIS A 22 0.81 15.26 -5.28
CA HIS A 22 0.28 16.53 -5.80
C HIS A 22 -1.16 16.44 -6.32
N PRO A 23 -1.52 15.49 -7.20
CA PRO A 23 -2.89 15.38 -7.68
C PRO A 23 -3.88 14.94 -6.59
N ILE A 24 -3.45 14.16 -5.59
CA ILE A 24 -4.30 13.79 -4.44
C ILE A 24 -4.55 15.02 -3.56
N ASP A 25 -3.52 15.80 -3.22
CA ASP A 25 -3.69 17.03 -2.45
C ASP A 25 -4.58 18.03 -3.19
N LEU A 26 -4.45 18.14 -4.52
CA LEU A 26 -5.33 18.94 -5.36
C LEU A 26 -6.78 18.42 -5.35
N ALA A 27 -7.00 17.11 -5.49
CA ALA A 27 -8.34 16.51 -5.52
C ALA A 27 -9.08 16.65 -4.18
N VAL A 28 -8.37 16.44 -3.06
CA VAL A 28 -8.92 16.45 -1.71
C VAL A 28 -9.09 17.87 -1.19
N TYR A 29 -8.14 18.75 -1.47
CA TYR A 29 -8.08 20.06 -0.82
C TYR A 29 -8.16 21.27 -1.75
N GLY A 30 -8.13 21.06 -3.07
CA GLY A 30 -8.07 22.15 -4.05
C GLY A 30 -6.70 22.83 -4.13
N ASP A 31 -5.69 22.34 -3.40
CA ASP A 31 -4.34 22.91 -3.37
C ASP A 31 -3.30 21.79 -3.40
N ALA A 32 -2.52 21.75 -4.48
CA ALA A 32 -1.48 20.75 -4.69
C ALA A 32 -0.26 20.92 -3.74
N LYS A 33 -0.14 22.04 -3.03
CA LYS A 33 0.99 22.33 -2.12
C LYS A 33 0.70 22.00 -0.66
N LYS A 34 -0.47 21.43 -0.36
CA LYS A 34 -0.86 21.13 1.04
C LYS A 34 0.02 20.08 1.70
N GLY A 35 0.63 19.20 0.90
CA GLY A 35 1.66 18.26 1.33
C GLY A 35 1.17 17.23 2.34
N ARG A 36 -0.11 16.86 2.31
CA ARG A 36 -0.69 15.91 3.28
C ARG A 36 -0.74 14.49 2.73
N ALA A 37 -0.86 14.32 1.41
CA ALA A 37 -0.84 13.02 0.75
C ALA A 37 0.44 12.21 1.04
N VAL A 38 1.58 12.88 1.28
CA VAL A 38 2.85 12.22 1.64
C VAL A 38 2.77 11.46 2.97
N ASN A 39 1.93 11.90 3.91
CA ASN A 39 1.78 11.23 5.20
C ASN A 39 1.18 9.84 5.05
N ALA A 40 0.38 9.60 4.00
CA ALA A 40 -0.14 8.27 3.70
C ALA A 40 1.00 7.27 3.45
N PHE A 41 2.09 7.72 2.81
CA PHE A 41 3.27 6.91 2.54
C PHE A 41 4.06 6.60 3.81
N TYR A 42 4.23 7.58 4.71
CA TYR A 42 4.89 7.34 6.00
C TYR A 42 4.13 6.33 6.87
N ILE A 43 2.80 6.44 6.90
CA ILE A 43 1.93 5.48 7.57
C ILE A 43 2.09 4.10 6.92
N ALA A 44 2.08 4.03 5.59
CA ALA A 44 2.25 2.78 4.85
C ALA A 44 3.56 2.06 5.19
N ILE A 45 4.70 2.76 5.23
CA ILE A 45 5.99 2.15 5.59
C ILE A 45 6.00 1.69 7.05
N GLY A 46 5.44 2.48 7.98
CA GLY A 46 5.36 2.11 9.39
C GLY A 46 4.53 0.84 9.61
N VAL A 47 3.35 0.78 9.00
CA VAL A 47 2.48 -0.40 9.04
C VAL A 47 3.13 -1.59 8.34
N PHE A 48 3.75 -1.37 7.18
CA PHE A 48 4.47 -2.42 6.44
C PHE A 48 5.57 -3.08 7.29
N GLY A 49 6.38 -2.28 8.00
CA GLY A 49 7.43 -2.80 8.88
C GLY A 49 6.88 -3.67 10.01
N ALA A 50 5.84 -3.20 10.70
CA ALA A 50 5.17 -3.94 11.77
C ALA A 50 4.43 -5.20 11.27
N ALA A 51 3.84 -5.13 10.08
CA ALA A 51 3.15 -6.23 9.43
C ALA A 51 4.14 -7.31 8.96
N THR A 52 5.31 -6.91 8.46
CA THR A 52 6.38 -7.84 8.03
C THR A 52 6.96 -8.62 9.22
N SER A 53 7.21 -7.96 10.36
CA SER A 53 7.78 -8.63 11.54
C SER A 53 6.83 -9.67 12.14
N THR A 54 5.52 -9.47 12.03
CA THR A 54 4.51 -10.34 12.63
C THR A 54 4.06 -11.49 11.73
N MET A 55 4.11 -11.32 10.40
CA MET A 55 3.54 -12.29 9.46
C MET A 55 4.49 -13.38 8.97
N GLY A 56 5.80 -13.28 9.23
CA GLY A 56 6.78 -14.30 8.85
C GLY A 56 6.37 -15.75 9.25
N PRO A 57 6.10 -16.01 10.54
CA PRO A 57 5.72 -17.36 11.00
C PRO A 57 4.38 -17.87 10.44
N THR A 58 3.47 -16.95 10.10
CA THR A 58 2.15 -17.29 9.56
C THR A 58 2.24 -17.76 8.12
N ILE A 59 3.10 -17.12 7.31
CA ILE A 59 3.33 -17.48 5.91
C ILE A 59 4.06 -18.83 5.82
N GLU A 60 5.03 -19.07 6.70
CA GLU A 60 5.78 -20.33 6.74
C GLU A 60 4.87 -21.54 7.02
N ARG A 61 3.86 -21.38 7.89
CA ARG A 61 2.89 -22.44 8.23
C ARG A 61 1.80 -22.68 7.18
N LYS A 62 1.32 -21.63 6.49
CA LYS A 62 0.19 -21.73 5.53
C LYS A 62 0.63 -21.84 4.08
N GLY A 63 1.92 -21.63 3.82
CA GLY A 63 2.53 -21.71 2.51
C GLY A 63 2.41 -20.41 1.69
N PRO A 64 3.34 -20.22 0.74
CA PRO A 64 3.50 -18.97 0.00
C PRO A 64 2.30 -18.59 -0.88
N ARG A 65 1.57 -19.58 -1.43
CA ARG A 65 0.42 -19.33 -2.30
C ARG A 65 -0.75 -18.66 -1.57
N TRP A 66 -0.94 -18.99 -0.29
CA TRP A 66 -2.00 -18.42 0.55
C TRP A 66 -1.70 -16.95 0.87
N GLY A 67 -0.45 -16.63 1.20
CA GLY A 67 -0.01 -15.27 1.47
C GLY A 67 -0.16 -14.35 0.25
N VAL A 68 0.22 -14.83 -0.94
CA VAL A 68 0.06 -14.08 -2.19
C VAL A 68 -1.41 -13.76 -2.48
N PHE A 69 -2.31 -14.74 -2.32
CA PHE A 69 -3.73 -14.53 -2.58
C PHE A 69 -4.35 -13.47 -1.65
N ILE A 70 -4.17 -13.61 -0.34
CA ILE A 70 -4.73 -12.68 0.64
C ILE A 70 -4.10 -11.30 0.54
N GLY A 71 -2.77 -11.24 0.39
CA GLY A 71 -2.07 -9.98 0.23
C GLY A 71 -2.52 -9.21 -1.01
N THR A 72 -2.79 -9.92 -2.12
CA THR A 72 -3.30 -9.30 -3.34
C THR A 72 -4.74 -8.82 -3.18
N ALA A 73 -5.60 -9.60 -2.51
CA ALA A 73 -6.97 -9.20 -2.20
C ALA A 73 -7.01 -7.94 -1.31
N MET A 74 -6.22 -7.91 -0.23
CA MET A 74 -6.11 -6.74 0.64
C MET A 74 -5.53 -5.53 -0.08
N TYR A 75 -4.54 -5.73 -0.94
CA TYR A 75 -4.00 -4.65 -1.78
C TYR A 75 -5.07 -4.05 -2.70
N MET A 76 -5.87 -4.89 -3.35
CA MET A 76 -6.96 -4.44 -4.22
C MET A 76 -8.04 -3.69 -3.44
N ILE A 77 -8.46 -4.21 -2.28
CA ILE A 77 -9.44 -3.57 -1.40
C ILE A 77 -8.93 -2.22 -0.90
N GLY A 78 -7.67 -2.14 -0.45
CA GLY A 78 -7.07 -0.90 0.03
C GLY A 78 -7.01 0.19 -1.05
N HIS A 79 -6.74 -0.17 -2.30
CA HIS A 79 -6.81 0.75 -3.44
C HIS A 79 -8.23 1.22 -3.75
N ILE A 80 -9.23 0.34 -3.67
CA ILE A 80 -10.63 0.73 -3.83
C ILE A 80 -11.05 1.74 -2.73
N VAL A 81 -10.68 1.48 -1.48
CA VAL A 81 -10.94 2.40 -0.36
C VAL A 81 -10.24 3.74 -0.58
N THR A 82 -9.01 3.73 -1.11
CA THR A 82 -8.26 4.95 -1.44
C THR A 82 -8.96 5.75 -2.53
N ALA A 83 -9.45 5.09 -3.59
CA ALA A 83 -10.21 5.74 -4.66
C ALA A 83 -11.51 6.37 -4.14
N LEU A 84 -12.23 5.68 -3.23
CA LEU A 84 -13.39 6.25 -2.54
C LEU A 84 -13.00 7.47 -1.70
N GLY A 85 -11.87 7.43 -0.99
CA GLY A 85 -11.35 8.57 -0.24
C GLY A 85 -11.08 9.80 -1.12
N CYS A 86 -10.55 9.59 -2.33
CA CYS A 86 -10.40 10.66 -3.32
C CYS A 86 -11.75 11.20 -3.80
N HIS A 87 -12.74 10.33 -4.06
CA HIS A 87 -14.08 10.75 -4.49
C HIS A 87 -14.80 11.61 -3.44
N TYR A 88 -14.74 11.20 -2.17
CA TYR A 88 -15.33 11.94 -1.05
C TYR A 88 -14.45 13.08 -0.52
N LYS A 89 -13.29 13.33 -1.15
CA LYS A 89 -12.31 14.34 -0.71
C LYS A 89 -11.93 14.21 0.77
N SER A 90 -11.74 12.97 1.24
CA SER A 90 -11.39 12.66 2.63
C SER A 90 -10.01 12.05 2.74
N ILE A 91 -9.06 12.84 3.26
CA ILE A 91 -7.67 12.38 3.48
C ILE A 91 -7.59 11.23 4.49
N ALA A 92 -8.51 11.19 5.46
CA ALA A 92 -8.51 10.16 6.50
C ALA A 92 -8.80 8.78 5.90
N VAL A 93 -9.75 8.72 4.96
CA VAL A 93 -10.07 7.48 4.23
C VAL A 93 -8.89 7.06 3.35
N ILE A 94 -8.17 8.01 2.75
CA ILE A 94 -6.95 7.73 1.97
C ILE A 94 -5.84 7.16 2.88
N TYR A 95 -5.65 7.71 4.08
CA TYR A 95 -4.68 7.18 5.05
C TYR A 95 -5.03 5.76 5.50
N ILE A 96 -6.31 5.45 5.69
CA ILE A 96 -6.74 4.09 6.07
C ILE A 96 -6.57 3.13 4.89
N GLY A 97 -7.06 3.51 3.70
CA GLY A 97 -6.96 2.69 2.50
C GLY A 97 -5.52 2.40 2.10
N TYR A 98 -4.76 3.44 1.79
CA TYR A 98 -3.38 3.31 1.29
C TYR A 98 -2.40 3.03 2.43
N GLY A 99 -2.52 3.75 3.55
CA GLY A 99 -1.57 3.67 4.65
C GLY A 99 -1.70 2.41 5.50
N VAL A 100 -2.89 1.85 5.66
CA VAL A 100 -3.11 0.70 6.55
C VAL A 100 -3.46 -0.56 5.76
N ILE A 101 -4.56 -0.54 5.00
CA ILE A 101 -5.09 -1.75 4.36
C ILE A 101 -4.14 -2.26 3.27
N THR A 102 -3.71 -1.37 2.36
CA THR A 102 -2.76 -1.70 1.29
C THR A 102 -1.39 -2.12 1.86
N ALA A 103 -0.97 -1.49 2.96
CA ALA A 103 0.31 -1.78 3.61
C ALA A 103 0.34 -3.15 4.30
N ILE A 104 -0.76 -3.60 4.92
CA ILE A 104 -0.83 -4.95 5.53
C ILE A 104 -0.86 -6.05 4.46
N GLY A 105 -1.42 -5.78 3.28
CA GLY A 105 -1.43 -6.75 2.17
C GLY A 105 -0.06 -6.94 1.51
N PHE A 106 0.87 -5.99 1.69
CA PHE A 106 2.16 -6.01 1.01
C PHE A 106 3.09 -7.15 1.47
N PRO A 107 3.38 -7.35 2.77
CA PRO A 107 4.30 -8.38 3.25
C PRO A 107 3.78 -9.80 3.01
N MET A 108 2.47 -10.01 2.99
CA MET A 108 1.88 -11.33 2.74
C MET A 108 2.24 -11.89 1.36
N ARG A 109 2.47 -11.02 0.37
CA ARG A 109 2.88 -11.41 -0.99
C ARG A 109 4.35 -11.80 -1.09
N TYR A 110 5.15 -11.46 -0.10
CA TYR A 110 6.59 -11.72 -0.07
C TYR A 110 6.89 -12.68 1.09
N PRO A 111 6.91 -14.00 0.84
CA PRO A 111 7.65 -14.87 1.73
C PRO A 111 9.11 -14.40 1.64
N LEU A 112 9.63 -13.83 2.72
CA LEU A 112 11.06 -13.58 2.90
C LEU A 112 11.77 -14.94 2.99
N LEU A 113 12.02 -15.58 1.84
CA LEU A 113 12.94 -16.69 1.63
C LEU A 113 13.46 -16.65 0.19
#